data_AF-A0A2V2DYX2-F1
#
_entry.id   AF-A0A2V2DYX2-F1
#
_cell.length_a   1.000
_cell.length_b   1.000
_cell.length_c   1.000
_cell.angle_alpha   90.00
_cell.angle_beta   90.00
_cell.angle_gamma   90.00
#
_symmetry.space_group_name_H-M   'P 1'
#
loop_
_entity.id
_entity.type
_entity.pdbx_description
1 polymer ?
#
loop_
_entity_poly.entity_id
_entity_poly.type
_entity_poly.pdbx_seq_one_letter_code
_entity_poly.pdbx_strand_id
1 'polypeptide(L)'
;MKYAKQNAEGGLRRLCAALLAAALVCLACVSCGEREAVSSAAVSSAAEAVSSQALSPPETVSGTESAAPEGGEDLNNPDEGESGSVVIPIETDSPEFDAKFRENPLDAAYVEESSEAVSTLDMVKVCEKYAALWETEIEVGMEKLLSLATDDREVYQKEQEDWETGLDAALKELTEQAGGGSMAQVEAAGSRMDYYRTRANAVLRALYSYDPDFTYAYDSAGSGVVSAAG
;
A
#
# COMPACT_ATOMS: atom_id res chain seq x y z
N MET A 1 -50.71 -16.86 29.74
CA MET A 1 -49.29 -17.26 29.71
C MET A 1 -48.43 -16.01 29.78
N LYS A 2 -47.59 -15.91 30.81
CA LYS A 2 -46.56 -14.87 30.97
C LYS A 2 -45.36 -15.27 30.11
N TYR A 3 -44.72 -14.33 29.43
CA TYR A 3 -43.27 -14.17 29.40
C TYR A 3 -42.92 -12.73 29.00
N ALA A 4 -42.39 -12.00 29.97
CA ALA A 4 -41.64 -10.78 29.75
C ALA A 4 -40.27 -11.15 29.14
N LYS A 5 -39.78 -10.35 28.19
CA LYS A 5 -38.36 -10.38 27.81
C LYS A 5 -37.75 -9.04 28.18
N GLN A 6 -36.77 -9.14 29.06
CA GLN A 6 -36.10 -8.06 29.78
C GLN A 6 -35.20 -7.25 28.84
N ASN A 7 -35.18 -5.93 29.09
CA ASN A 7 -34.05 -5.09 28.77
C ASN A 7 -32.91 -5.38 29.77
N ALA A 8 -31.69 -5.54 29.27
CA ALA A 8 -30.42 -5.40 29.99
C ALA A 8 -29.37 -5.09 28.91
N GLU A 9 -29.03 -3.81 28.70
CA GLU A 9 -27.91 -3.11 29.36
C GLU A 9 -26.55 -3.43 28.75
N GLY A 10 -25.94 -2.38 28.16
CA GLY A 10 -24.55 -2.01 28.45
C GLY A 10 -23.45 -2.93 27.93
N GLY A 11 -22.98 -2.64 26.72
CA GLY A 11 -21.75 -3.21 26.17
C GLY A 11 -20.95 -2.19 25.37
N LEU A 12 -20.72 -1.01 25.94
CA LEU A 12 -19.74 -0.02 25.47
C LEU A 12 -18.35 -0.69 25.44
N ARG A 13 -18.01 -1.34 24.32
CA ARG A 13 -16.66 -1.85 24.07
C ARG A 13 -15.80 -0.66 23.71
N ARG A 14 -15.15 -0.18 24.77
CA ARG A 14 -14.12 0.85 24.82
C ARG A 14 -13.22 0.76 23.59
N LEU A 15 -13.20 1.86 22.83
CA LEU A 15 -12.09 2.24 21.97
C LEU A 15 -10.81 2.15 22.81
N CYS A 16 -9.97 1.16 22.54
CA CYS A 16 -8.63 1.07 23.14
C CYS A 16 -7.71 2.04 22.38
N ALA A 17 -7.85 3.32 22.67
CA ALA A 17 -6.78 4.29 22.49
C ALA A 17 -5.84 4.22 23.70
N ALA A 18 -4.54 4.40 23.44
CA ALA A 18 -3.38 4.39 24.34
C ALA A 18 -2.69 3.01 24.45
N LEU A 19 -1.38 2.87 24.21
CA LEU A 19 -0.26 3.72 24.62
C LEU A 19 0.96 3.49 23.71
N LEU A 20 1.50 4.54 23.10
CA LEU A 20 2.94 4.59 22.77
C LEU A 20 3.54 5.86 23.39
N ALA A 21 3.81 5.77 24.69
CA ALA A 21 4.59 6.74 25.42
C ALA A 21 6.07 6.32 25.43
N ALA A 22 6.88 7.20 24.82
CA ALA A 22 8.32 7.39 24.90
C ALA A 22 9.14 6.54 25.90
N ALA A 23 10.22 5.95 25.39
CA ALA A 23 11.45 5.73 26.16
C ALA A 23 12.67 6.04 25.28
N LEU A 24 12.99 7.33 25.16
CA LEU A 24 14.27 7.83 24.65
C LEU A 24 15.12 8.19 25.88
N VAL A 25 16.06 7.32 26.25
CA VAL A 25 17.12 7.62 27.22
C VAL A 25 18.46 7.39 26.56
N CYS A 26 19.17 8.49 26.35
CA CYS A 26 20.57 8.53 25.96
C CYS A 26 21.47 8.22 27.18
N LEU A 27 22.55 7.46 26.99
CA LEU A 27 23.97 7.90 27.10
C LEU A 27 24.95 6.71 27.27
N ALA A 28 25.89 6.64 26.34
CA ALA A 28 27.34 6.58 26.54
C ALA A 28 28.03 5.49 27.42
N CYS A 29 28.97 4.80 26.75
CA CYS A 29 30.34 4.47 27.16
C CYS A 29 30.67 3.10 27.84
N VAL A 30 31.62 2.42 27.18
CA VAL A 30 32.66 1.49 27.70
C VAL A 30 32.24 0.02 27.91
N SER A 31 32.70 -0.87 27.01
CA SER A 31 33.87 -1.71 27.31
C SER A 31 34.34 -2.48 26.09
N CYS A 32 35.66 -2.40 25.87
CA CYS A 32 36.46 -3.20 24.95
C CYS A 32 36.44 -4.68 25.37
N GLY A 33 36.47 -5.60 24.41
CA GLY A 33 36.48 -7.05 24.65
C GLY A 33 36.82 -7.84 23.39
N GLU A 34 38.11 -7.91 23.10
CA GLU A 34 38.76 -8.66 22.03
C GLU A 34 38.67 -10.18 22.24
N ARG A 35 38.39 -10.94 21.15
CA ARG A 35 39.29 -11.98 20.59
C ARG A 35 38.57 -12.91 19.60
N GLU A 36 39.37 -13.29 18.60
CA GLU A 36 39.09 -14.13 17.44
C GLU A 36 38.58 -15.56 17.74
N ALA A 37 37.90 -16.14 16.77
CA ALA A 37 38.21 -17.49 16.29
C ALA A 37 37.74 -17.66 14.84
N VAL A 38 38.73 -17.71 13.94
CA VAL A 38 38.58 -18.20 12.58
C VAL A 38 38.19 -19.68 12.61
N SER A 39 37.36 -20.11 11.68
CA SER A 39 37.40 -21.49 11.17
C SER A 39 36.90 -21.54 9.74
N SER A 40 37.88 -21.64 8.84
CA SER A 40 37.76 -22.12 7.47
C SER A 40 37.68 -23.65 7.46
N ALA A 41 36.80 -24.19 6.61
CA ALA A 41 36.94 -25.41 5.80
C ALA A 41 35.51 -25.79 5.33
N ALA A 42 35.21 -26.22 4.12
CA ALA A 42 36.06 -26.75 3.05
C ALA A 42 35.41 -26.51 1.69
N VAL A 43 36.28 -26.40 0.69
CA VAL A 43 36.02 -26.54 -0.74
C VAL A 43 35.47 -27.93 -1.08
N SER A 44 34.64 -28.04 -2.12
CA SER A 44 34.91 -28.93 -3.25
C SER A 44 33.94 -28.68 -4.40
N SER A 45 34.54 -28.46 -5.58
CA SER A 45 33.93 -28.45 -6.90
C SER A 45 33.15 -29.72 -7.23
N ALA A 46 32.19 -29.59 -8.13
CA ALA A 46 32.05 -30.46 -9.29
C ALA A 46 31.41 -29.66 -10.44
N ALA A 47 31.94 -29.87 -11.64
CA ALA A 47 31.71 -29.09 -12.84
C ALA A 47 30.95 -29.91 -13.89
N GLU A 48 30.40 -29.18 -14.87
CA GLU A 48 30.10 -29.56 -16.26
C GLU A 48 29.07 -30.68 -16.54
N ALA A 49 28.05 -30.32 -17.33
CA ALA A 49 27.79 -31.00 -18.61
C ALA A 49 26.93 -30.14 -19.55
N VAL A 50 27.61 -29.58 -20.55
CA VAL A 50 27.12 -29.15 -21.86
C VAL A 50 26.19 -30.18 -22.52
N SER A 51 25.11 -29.72 -23.17
CA SER A 51 24.65 -30.32 -24.43
C SER A 51 23.93 -29.29 -25.31
N SER A 52 24.40 -29.20 -26.55
CA SER A 52 24.08 -28.21 -27.58
C SER A 52 23.01 -28.68 -28.57
N GLN A 53 22.52 -27.73 -29.39
CA GLN A 53 21.85 -27.84 -30.71
C GLN A 53 20.31 -28.01 -30.68
N ALA A 54 19.50 -27.40 -31.57
CA ALA A 54 19.76 -26.86 -32.91
C ALA A 54 18.76 -25.74 -33.34
N LEU A 55 19.31 -24.78 -34.11
CA LEU A 55 18.85 -24.05 -35.31
C LEU A 55 17.34 -23.98 -35.70
N SER A 56 16.98 -22.76 -36.15
CA SER A 56 15.67 -22.18 -36.54
C SER A 56 15.15 -22.54 -37.97
N PRO A 57 14.25 -21.74 -38.61
CA PRO A 57 12.85 -22.01 -39.02
C PRO A 57 12.74 -22.08 -40.59
N PRO A 58 11.71 -21.62 -41.35
CA PRO A 58 10.31 -21.16 -41.11
C PRO A 58 9.27 -21.81 -42.06
N GLU A 59 7.99 -21.43 -41.98
CA GLU A 59 7.11 -21.26 -43.16
C GLU A 59 5.89 -20.37 -42.80
N THR A 60 5.51 -19.56 -43.80
CA THR A 60 4.51 -18.47 -43.82
C THR A 60 3.14 -18.98 -44.29
N VAL A 61 2.01 -18.47 -43.76
CA VAL A 61 0.87 -18.05 -44.62
C VAL A 61 -0.20 -17.21 -43.90
N SER A 62 -0.73 -16.29 -44.70
CA SER A 62 -1.64 -15.16 -44.47
C SER A 62 -3.13 -15.55 -44.44
N GLY A 63 -4.00 -14.72 -43.80
CA GLY A 63 -5.46 -14.79 -44.02
C GLY A 63 -6.41 -14.08 -43.04
N THR A 64 -6.54 -12.75 -43.16
CA THR A 64 -7.77 -11.91 -43.17
C THR A 64 -9.05 -12.28 -42.37
N GLU A 65 -9.39 -11.35 -41.44
CA GLU A 65 -10.65 -10.59 -41.20
C GLU A 65 -11.92 -11.18 -40.52
N SER A 66 -12.39 -10.36 -39.55
CA SER A 66 -13.76 -10.09 -39.05
C SER A 66 -14.42 -11.05 -38.06
N ALA A 67 -14.47 -10.65 -36.78
CA ALA A 67 -15.60 -9.91 -36.18
C ALA A 67 -15.44 -9.84 -34.64
N ALA A 68 -15.63 -8.65 -34.05
CA ALA A 68 -15.79 -8.46 -32.61
C ALA A 68 -17.14 -9.04 -32.12
N PRO A 69 -17.29 -9.41 -30.84
CA PRO A 69 -17.59 -8.38 -29.83
C PRO A 69 -16.88 -8.53 -28.47
N GLU A 70 -16.69 -7.36 -27.86
CA GLU A 70 -16.84 -7.02 -26.43
C GLU A 70 -16.18 -7.85 -25.32
N GLY A 71 -15.44 -7.11 -24.48
CA GLY A 71 -15.64 -7.16 -23.03
C GLY A 71 -14.77 -8.15 -22.28
N GLY A 72 -13.51 -7.78 -22.07
CA GLY A 72 -12.60 -8.49 -21.18
C GLY A 72 -11.24 -7.81 -21.22
N GLU A 73 -11.16 -6.62 -20.63
CA GLU A 73 -9.86 -6.04 -20.31
C GLU A 73 -9.16 -6.97 -19.31
N ASP A 74 -8.18 -7.69 -19.84
CA ASP A 74 -7.17 -8.41 -19.08
C ASP A 74 -6.31 -7.36 -18.37
N LEU A 75 -6.64 -7.08 -17.11
CA LEU A 75 -5.95 -6.10 -16.26
C LEU A 75 -4.53 -6.54 -15.85
N ASN A 76 -3.96 -7.58 -16.47
CA ASN A 76 -2.68 -8.14 -16.02
C ASN A 76 -1.59 -8.20 -17.08
N ASN A 77 -1.66 -7.36 -18.12
CA ASN A 77 -0.54 -7.10 -19.01
C ASN A 77 -0.09 -5.64 -18.87
N PRO A 78 1.10 -5.35 -18.32
CA PRO A 78 1.66 -4.02 -18.44
C PRO A 78 1.96 -3.76 -19.92
N ASP A 79 1.16 -2.89 -20.53
CA ASP A 79 1.54 -2.25 -21.78
C ASP A 79 2.84 -1.49 -21.49
N GLU A 80 3.95 -1.95 -22.06
CA GLU A 80 5.21 -1.19 -22.06
C GLU A 80 5.05 0.01 -23.02
N GLY A 81 4.27 0.99 -22.55
CA GLY A 81 3.91 2.20 -23.28
C GLY A 81 3.77 3.35 -22.29
N GLU A 82 4.85 4.12 -22.12
CA GLU A 82 4.88 5.39 -21.40
C GLU A 82 4.57 5.35 -19.89
N SER A 83 5.03 4.33 -19.16
CA SER A 83 5.03 4.35 -17.69
C SER A 83 6.41 4.72 -17.12
N GLY A 84 6.66 6.03 -17.03
CA GLY A 84 7.73 6.59 -16.19
C GLY A 84 7.26 6.98 -14.79
N SER A 85 5.98 6.76 -14.46
CA SER A 85 5.40 7.12 -13.16
C SER A 85 5.52 5.95 -12.19
N VAL A 86 6.09 6.20 -11.01
CA VAL A 86 6.15 5.23 -9.89
C VAL A 86 4.75 5.03 -9.26
N VAL A 87 3.80 5.90 -9.58
CA VAL A 87 2.41 5.84 -9.08
C VAL A 87 1.49 5.32 -10.19
N ILE A 88 0.71 4.29 -9.88
CA ILE A 88 -0.29 3.69 -10.77
C ILE A 88 -1.53 4.61 -10.85
N PRO A 89 -1.99 5.00 -12.05
CA PRO A 89 -3.25 5.74 -12.21
C PRO A 89 -4.45 4.95 -11.67
N ILE A 90 -5.37 5.64 -10.99
CA ILE A 90 -6.66 5.08 -10.55
C ILE A 90 -7.75 5.98 -11.15
N GLU A 91 -8.71 5.35 -11.83
CA GLU A 91 -9.90 6.01 -12.38
C GLU A 91 -11.14 5.50 -11.65
N THR A 92 -12.11 6.39 -11.44
CA THR A 92 -13.36 6.09 -10.75
C THR A 92 -14.56 6.52 -11.59
N ASP A 93 -15.75 6.44 -11.01
CA ASP A 93 -16.98 6.96 -11.60
C ASP A 93 -17.11 8.49 -11.51
N SER A 94 -16.15 9.20 -10.88
CA SER A 94 -16.14 10.67 -10.79
C SER A 94 -14.84 11.26 -11.34
N PRO A 95 -14.88 11.80 -12.58
CA PRO A 95 -13.72 12.46 -13.18
C PRO A 95 -13.19 13.66 -12.37
N GLU A 96 -14.05 14.38 -11.65
CA GLU A 96 -13.64 15.48 -10.79
C GLU A 96 -12.85 15.00 -9.56
N PHE A 97 -13.30 13.91 -8.94
CA PHE A 97 -12.54 13.27 -7.88
C PHE A 97 -11.22 12.72 -8.41
N ASP A 98 -11.21 12.08 -9.58
CA ASP A 98 -9.99 11.55 -10.18
C ASP A 98 -8.97 12.65 -10.45
N ALA A 99 -9.42 13.83 -10.86
CA ALA A 99 -8.56 15.01 -10.98
C ALA A 99 -7.95 15.43 -9.64
N LYS A 100 -8.77 15.57 -8.60
CA LYS A 100 -8.31 15.91 -7.24
C LYS A 100 -7.34 14.85 -6.69
N PHE A 101 -7.66 13.58 -6.87
CA PHE A 101 -6.83 12.47 -6.41
C PHE A 101 -5.51 12.40 -7.16
N ARG A 102 -5.47 12.67 -8.47
CA ARG A 102 -4.21 12.74 -9.22
C ARG A 102 -3.28 13.86 -8.74
N GLU A 103 -3.85 14.93 -8.18
CA GLU A 103 -3.12 16.08 -7.63
C GLU A 103 -2.81 15.94 -6.13
N ASN A 104 -2.97 14.74 -5.54
CA ASN A 104 -2.78 14.57 -4.11
C ASN A 104 -1.31 14.79 -3.68
N PRO A 105 -1.08 15.38 -2.49
CA PRO A 105 0.25 15.72 -2.03
C PRO A 105 1.09 14.51 -1.58
N LEU A 106 0.47 13.36 -1.24
CA LEU A 106 1.21 12.15 -0.85
C LEU A 106 1.91 11.54 -2.06
N ASP A 107 1.22 11.40 -3.19
CA ASP A 107 1.80 10.87 -4.43
C ASP A 107 2.91 11.78 -4.95
N ALA A 108 2.71 13.11 -4.90
CA ALA A 108 3.74 14.07 -5.27
C ALA A 108 5.01 13.88 -4.42
N ALA A 109 4.86 13.77 -3.10
CA ALA A 109 5.97 13.56 -2.18
C ALA A 109 6.61 12.16 -2.35
N TYR A 110 5.82 11.13 -2.64
CA TYR A 110 6.30 9.78 -2.91
C TYR A 110 7.16 9.73 -4.17
N VAL A 111 6.72 10.37 -5.25
CA VAL A 111 7.48 10.45 -6.50
C VAL A 111 8.81 11.17 -6.29
N GLU A 112 8.80 12.28 -5.54
CA GLU A 112 10.02 13.02 -5.20
C GLU A 112 11.00 12.15 -4.40
N GLU A 113 10.56 11.57 -3.29
CA GLU A 113 11.43 10.80 -2.39
C GLU A 113 11.88 9.46 -3.01
N SER A 114 11.04 8.84 -3.85
CA SER A 114 11.41 7.63 -4.60
C SER A 114 12.52 7.91 -5.61
N SER A 115 12.57 9.12 -6.18
CA SER A 115 13.63 9.52 -7.12
C SER A 115 15.00 9.68 -6.44
N GLU A 116 15.02 9.88 -5.13
CA GLU A 116 16.24 9.99 -4.32
C GLU A 116 16.73 8.64 -3.77
N ALA A 117 15.90 7.59 -3.84
CA ALA A 117 16.25 6.27 -3.34
C ALA A 117 17.27 5.57 -4.26
N VAL A 118 18.51 5.40 -3.77
CA VAL A 118 19.63 4.83 -4.55
C VAL A 118 19.96 3.37 -4.20
N SER A 119 19.29 2.79 -3.20
CA SER A 119 19.48 1.40 -2.79
C SER A 119 18.14 0.68 -2.64
N THR A 120 18.14 -0.65 -2.79
CA THR A 120 16.95 -1.48 -2.53
C THR A 120 16.37 -1.22 -1.14
N LEU A 121 17.22 -1.03 -0.14
CA LEU A 121 16.77 -0.75 1.22
C LEU A 121 16.07 0.62 1.31
N ASP A 122 16.57 1.63 0.59
CA ASP A 122 15.94 2.95 0.57
C ASP A 122 14.61 2.90 -0.15
N MET A 123 14.53 2.20 -1.30
CA MET A 123 13.27 2.00 -2.03
C MET A 123 12.21 1.32 -1.14
N VAL A 124 12.58 0.24 -0.43
CA VAL A 124 11.67 -0.42 0.53
C VAL A 124 11.19 0.56 1.60
N LYS A 125 12.10 1.35 2.20
CA LYS A 125 11.73 2.32 3.24
C LYS A 125 10.77 3.39 2.72
N VAL A 126 10.98 3.89 1.50
CA VAL A 126 10.09 4.87 0.89
C VAL A 126 8.72 4.24 0.68
N CYS A 127 8.60 3.06 0.08
CA CYS A 127 7.32 2.38 -0.09
C CYS A 127 6.58 2.17 1.25
N GLU A 128 7.26 1.65 2.27
CA GLU A 128 6.65 1.41 3.59
C GLU A 128 6.24 2.71 4.30
N LYS A 129 7.02 3.79 4.13
CA LYS A 129 6.66 5.11 4.64
C LYS A 129 5.34 5.59 4.05
N TYR A 130 5.19 5.52 2.72
CA TYR A 130 3.97 5.99 2.06
C TYR A 130 2.79 5.04 2.22
N ALA A 131 3.03 3.73 2.41
CA ALA A 131 2.00 2.80 2.84
C ALA A 131 1.36 3.24 4.18
N ALA A 132 2.18 3.60 5.17
CA ALA A 132 1.69 4.06 6.47
C ALA A 132 0.98 5.43 6.40
N LEU A 133 1.43 6.33 5.52
CA LEU A 133 0.74 7.60 5.27
C LEU A 133 -0.62 7.37 4.62
N TRP A 134 -0.72 6.46 3.65
CA TRP A 134 -2.00 6.08 3.05
C TRP A 134 -2.94 5.39 4.05
N GLU A 135 -2.41 4.55 4.94
CA GLU A 135 -3.18 3.99 6.05
C GLU A 135 -3.77 5.08 6.94
N THR A 136 -2.99 6.13 7.24
CA THR A 136 -3.48 7.30 7.99
C THR A 136 -4.61 8.03 7.25
N GLU A 137 -4.53 8.17 5.93
CA GLU A 137 -5.61 8.76 5.12
C GLU A 137 -6.89 7.91 5.15
N ILE A 138 -6.77 6.58 5.19
CA ILE A 138 -7.92 5.67 5.36
C ILE A 138 -8.58 5.93 6.71
N GLU A 139 -7.82 5.94 7.81
CA GLU A 139 -8.35 6.13 9.16
C GLU A 139 -9.08 7.48 9.30
N VAL A 140 -8.40 8.57 8.93
CA VAL A 140 -8.95 9.93 9.03
C VAL A 140 -10.09 10.13 8.03
N GLY A 141 -9.97 9.61 6.82
CA GLY A 141 -11.01 9.67 5.80
C GLY A 141 -12.28 8.94 6.22
N MET A 142 -12.14 7.74 6.81
CA MET A 142 -13.26 6.98 7.36
C MET A 142 -13.90 7.69 8.55
N GLU A 143 -13.13 8.27 9.47
CA GLU A 143 -13.68 9.04 10.59
C GLU A 143 -14.56 10.21 10.08
N LYS A 144 -14.03 10.99 9.13
CA LYS A 144 -14.78 12.09 8.49
C LYS A 144 -16.02 11.57 7.76
N LEU A 145 -15.88 10.52 6.95
CA LEU A 145 -16.98 9.94 6.19
C LEU A 145 -18.11 9.48 7.10
N LEU A 146 -17.82 8.72 8.16
CA LEU A 146 -18.84 8.22 9.09
C LEU A 146 -19.53 9.35 9.87
N SER A 147 -18.86 10.49 10.06
CA SER A 147 -19.45 11.67 10.68
C SER A 147 -20.50 12.36 9.78
N LEU A 148 -20.29 12.32 8.46
CA LEU A 148 -21.11 13.02 7.45
C LEU A 148 -22.19 12.11 6.84
N ALA A 149 -21.86 10.86 6.55
CA ALA A 149 -22.74 9.89 5.92
C ALA A 149 -23.70 9.25 6.93
N THR A 150 -24.56 10.03 7.57
CA THR A 150 -25.42 9.52 8.65
C THR A 150 -26.38 8.42 8.20
N ASP A 151 -26.86 8.50 6.96
CA ASP A 151 -27.84 7.56 6.41
C ASP A 151 -27.16 6.26 5.90
N ASP A 152 -25.93 6.36 5.39
CA ASP A 152 -25.15 5.25 4.85
C ASP A 152 -24.06 4.73 5.82
N ARG A 153 -24.04 5.24 7.06
CA ARG A 153 -22.99 4.97 8.05
C ARG A 153 -22.73 3.48 8.26
N GLU A 154 -23.79 2.69 8.39
CA GLU A 154 -23.67 1.25 8.63
C GLU A 154 -23.07 0.52 7.43
N VAL A 155 -23.29 1.02 6.21
CA VAL A 155 -22.70 0.46 4.98
C VAL A 155 -21.19 0.66 5.02
N TYR A 156 -20.74 1.89 5.22
CA TYR A 156 -19.30 2.21 5.26
C TYR A 156 -18.58 1.56 6.44
N GLN A 157 -19.21 1.45 7.60
CA GLN A 157 -18.65 0.70 8.74
C GLN A 157 -18.42 -0.76 8.36
N LYS A 158 -19.42 -1.40 7.76
CA LYS A 158 -19.31 -2.79 7.34
C LYS A 158 -18.23 -2.99 6.28
N GLU A 159 -18.14 -2.12 5.28
CA GLU A 159 -17.09 -2.19 4.26
C GLU A 159 -15.69 -2.06 4.88
N GLN A 160 -15.54 -1.19 5.88
CA GLN A 160 -14.28 -1.04 6.61
C GLN A 160 -13.94 -2.28 7.43
N GLU A 161 -14.90 -2.83 8.18
CA GLU A 161 -14.73 -4.07 8.95
C GLU A 161 -14.36 -5.27 8.06
N ASP A 162 -15.03 -5.40 6.90
CA ASP A 162 -14.77 -6.46 5.93
C ASP A 162 -13.35 -6.32 5.33
N TRP A 163 -12.92 -5.09 5.01
CA TRP A 163 -11.55 -4.82 4.52
C TRP A 163 -10.49 -5.12 5.60
N GLU A 164 -10.67 -4.66 6.84
CA GLU A 164 -9.76 -4.92 7.95
C GLU A 164 -9.64 -6.42 8.26
N THR A 165 -10.75 -7.16 8.18
CA THR A 165 -10.75 -8.61 8.37
C THR A 165 -9.94 -9.33 7.29
N GLY A 166 -9.90 -8.80 6.07
CA GLY A 166 -9.14 -9.34 4.94
C GLY A 166 -7.67 -8.89 4.88
N LEU A 167 -7.30 -7.86 5.65
CA LEU A 167 -6.02 -7.15 5.52
C LEU A 167 -4.81 -8.08 5.64
N ASP A 168 -4.72 -8.85 6.73
CA ASP A 168 -3.56 -9.73 6.99
C ASP A 168 -3.36 -10.76 5.87
N ALA A 169 -4.46 -11.32 5.35
CA ALA A 169 -4.41 -12.29 4.27
C ALA A 169 -3.93 -11.66 2.96
N ALA A 170 -4.46 -10.47 2.63
CA ALA A 170 -4.05 -9.72 1.45
C ALA A 170 -2.56 -9.32 1.52
N LEU A 171 -2.10 -8.77 2.64
CA LEU A 171 -0.70 -8.36 2.81
C LEU A 171 0.27 -9.55 2.74
N LYS A 172 -0.14 -10.70 3.26
CA LYS A 172 0.62 -11.94 3.15
C LYS A 172 0.71 -12.38 1.68
N GLU A 173 -0.40 -12.38 0.96
CA GLU A 173 -0.44 -12.76 -0.45
C GLU A 173 0.49 -11.87 -1.31
N LEU A 174 0.46 -10.55 -1.12
CA LEU A 174 1.38 -9.62 -1.82
C LEU A 174 2.86 -9.97 -1.56
N THR A 175 3.18 -10.34 -0.32
CA THR A 175 4.54 -10.74 0.04
C THR A 175 4.94 -12.07 -0.61
N GLU A 176 4.01 -13.02 -0.71
CA GLU A 176 4.25 -14.31 -1.35
C GLU A 176 4.37 -14.19 -2.87
N GLN A 177 3.60 -13.31 -3.51
CA GLN A 177 3.62 -13.05 -4.95
C GLN A 177 4.94 -12.45 -5.43
N ALA A 178 5.54 -11.54 -4.64
CA ALA A 178 6.81 -10.91 -4.99
C ALA A 178 8.01 -11.88 -5.03
N GLY A 179 7.90 -13.05 -4.40
CA GLY A 179 8.94 -14.07 -4.42
C GLY A 179 10.15 -13.76 -3.51
N GLY A 180 11.37 -14.03 -3.99
CA GLY A 180 12.59 -14.00 -3.18
C GLY A 180 13.70 -13.09 -3.72
N GLY A 181 14.53 -12.57 -2.83
CA GLY A 181 15.66 -11.70 -3.16
C GLY A 181 15.41 -10.23 -2.79
N SER A 182 16.38 -9.36 -3.07
CA SER A 182 16.30 -7.95 -2.71
C SER A 182 15.24 -7.19 -3.52
N MET A 183 15.13 -7.45 -4.84
CA MET A 183 14.08 -6.81 -5.65
C MET A 183 12.67 -7.26 -5.27
N ALA A 184 12.48 -8.52 -4.87
CA ALA A 184 11.20 -9.00 -4.35
C ALA A 184 10.73 -8.20 -3.11
N GLN A 185 11.66 -7.72 -2.29
CA GLN A 185 11.31 -6.87 -1.14
C GLN A 185 10.79 -5.50 -1.58
N VAL A 186 11.36 -4.93 -2.65
CA VAL A 186 10.89 -3.66 -3.24
C VAL A 186 9.50 -3.85 -3.82
N GLU A 187 9.29 -4.94 -4.56
CA GLU A 187 8.00 -5.28 -5.14
C GLU A 187 6.93 -5.47 -4.07
N ALA A 188 7.19 -6.30 -3.05
CA ALA A 188 6.25 -6.51 -1.94
C ALA A 188 5.90 -5.19 -1.21
N ALA A 189 6.90 -4.32 -0.97
CA ALA A 189 6.68 -3.03 -0.33
C ALA A 189 5.88 -2.07 -1.22
N GLY A 190 6.18 -2.04 -2.53
CA GLY A 190 5.44 -1.26 -3.52
C GLY A 190 3.98 -1.71 -3.62
N SER A 191 3.74 -3.01 -3.76
CA SER A 191 2.38 -3.56 -3.79
C SER A 191 1.61 -3.30 -2.49
N ARG A 192 2.28 -3.32 -1.34
CA ARG A 192 1.65 -2.91 -0.07
C ARG A 192 1.24 -1.44 -0.11
N MET A 193 2.11 -0.55 -0.58
CA MET A 193 1.80 0.87 -0.73
C MET A 193 0.60 1.08 -1.65
N ASP A 194 0.57 0.42 -2.81
CA ASP A 194 -0.53 0.50 -3.76
C ASP A 194 -1.84 -0.08 -3.19
N TYR A 195 -1.77 -1.13 -2.37
CA TYR A 195 -2.92 -1.70 -1.69
C TYR A 195 -3.59 -0.68 -0.76
N TYR A 196 -2.81 -0.01 0.09
CA TYR A 196 -3.32 1.03 0.96
C TYR A 196 -3.78 2.25 0.17
N ARG A 197 -3.03 2.70 -0.85
CA ARG A 197 -3.42 3.81 -1.72
C ARG A 197 -4.75 3.56 -2.42
N THR A 198 -4.99 2.33 -2.90
CA THR A 198 -6.25 1.92 -3.52
C THR A 198 -7.41 1.98 -2.53
N ARG A 199 -7.21 1.50 -1.29
CA ARG A 199 -8.24 1.63 -0.26
C ARG A 199 -8.50 3.08 0.11
N ALA A 200 -7.46 3.90 0.24
CA ALA A 200 -7.57 5.33 0.51
C ALA A 200 -8.36 6.03 -0.61
N ASN A 201 -8.09 5.71 -1.88
CA ASN A 201 -8.86 6.22 -3.01
C ASN A 201 -10.36 5.93 -2.84
N ALA A 202 -10.74 4.69 -2.52
CA ALA A 202 -12.15 4.32 -2.32
C ALA A 202 -12.82 5.10 -1.17
N VAL A 203 -12.14 5.22 -0.02
CA VAL A 203 -12.64 5.97 1.14
C VAL A 203 -12.78 7.46 0.81
N LEU A 204 -11.77 8.06 0.19
CA LEU A 204 -11.77 9.47 -0.16
C LEU A 204 -12.75 9.79 -1.28
N ARG A 205 -12.99 8.85 -2.21
CA ARG A 205 -14.03 8.96 -3.25
C ARG A 205 -15.41 9.01 -2.62
N ALA A 206 -15.67 8.15 -1.63
CA ALA A 206 -16.92 8.19 -0.87
C ALA A 206 -17.05 9.51 -0.10
N LEU A 207 -16.00 9.92 0.63
CA LEU A 207 -15.96 11.19 1.36
C LEU A 207 -16.23 12.40 0.48
N TYR A 208 -15.65 12.44 -0.73
CA TYR A 208 -15.83 13.52 -1.70
C TYR A 208 -17.31 13.75 -2.07
N SER A 209 -18.15 12.72 -2.01
CA SER A 209 -19.59 12.85 -2.28
C SER A 209 -20.33 13.63 -1.19
N TYR A 210 -19.76 13.73 0.00
CA TYR A 210 -20.31 14.48 1.15
C TYR A 210 -19.55 15.78 1.43
N ASP A 211 -18.24 15.79 1.17
CA ASP A 211 -17.35 16.95 1.36
C ASP A 211 -16.37 17.06 0.18
N PRO A 212 -16.75 17.76 -0.91
CA PRO A 212 -15.86 17.95 -2.07
C PRO A 212 -14.59 18.75 -1.75
N ASP A 213 -14.65 19.59 -0.71
CA ASP A 213 -13.58 20.48 -0.27
C ASP A 213 -12.67 19.82 0.79
N PHE A 214 -12.80 18.50 1.01
CA PHE A 214 -11.98 17.80 2.00
C PHE A 214 -10.48 18.01 1.74
N THR A 215 -9.73 18.03 2.83
CA THR A 215 -8.27 18.10 2.84
C THR A 215 -7.66 16.78 3.30
N TYR A 216 -6.49 16.45 2.74
CA TYR A 216 -5.70 15.29 3.11
C TYR A 216 -5.19 15.43 4.56
N ALA A 217 -5.11 14.31 5.28
CA ALA A 217 -4.53 14.28 6.62
C ALA A 217 -3.05 14.70 6.59
N TYR A 218 -2.33 14.35 5.52
CA TYR A 218 -0.95 14.73 5.27
C TYR A 218 -0.70 16.25 5.29
N ASP A 219 -1.56 17.03 4.63
CA ASP A 219 -1.47 18.50 4.64
C ASP A 219 -1.64 19.07 6.06
N SER A 220 -2.52 18.44 6.84
CA SER A 220 -2.83 18.85 8.21
C SER A 220 -1.67 18.57 9.17
N ALA A 221 -0.91 17.49 8.94
CA ALA A 221 0.27 17.14 9.72
C ALA A 221 1.45 18.10 9.45
N GLY A 222 1.62 18.56 8.21
CA GLY A 222 2.66 19.53 7.82
C GLY A 222 2.43 20.96 8.36
N SER A 223 1.18 21.35 8.59
CA SER A 223 0.85 22.67 9.17
C SER A 223 1.20 22.81 10.66
N GLY A 224 1.44 21.70 11.37
CA GLY A 224 1.76 21.70 12.80
C GLY A 224 3.16 22.23 13.16
N VAL A 225 4.09 22.30 12.22
CA VAL A 225 5.49 22.69 12.48
C VAL A 225 5.78 24.19 12.34
N VAL A 226 4.86 25.00 11.82
CA VAL A 226 5.10 26.44 11.59
C VAL A 226 4.62 27.37 12.73
N SER A 227 4.00 26.84 13.80
CA SER A 227 3.45 27.68 14.89
C SER A 227 4.26 27.68 16.19
N ALA A 228 5.43 27.02 16.25
CA ALA A 228 6.26 26.94 17.46
C ALA A 228 7.41 27.99 17.52
N ALA A 229 7.39 29.01 16.65
CA ALA A 229 8.34 30.12 16.70
C ALA A 229 7.58 31.46 16.71
N GLY A 230 7.02 31.80 17.88
CA GLY A 230 6.44 33.10 18.19
C GLY A 230 7.01 33.62 19.51
#